data_AF-A0A1G0TMB6-F1
#
_entry.id   AF-A0A1G0TMB6-F1
#
_cell.length_a   1.000
_cell.length_b   1.000
_cell.length_c   1.000
_cell.angle_alpha   90.00
_cell.angle_beta   90.00
_cell.angle_gamma   90.00
#
_symmetry.space_group_name_H-M   'P 1'
#
loop_
_entity.id
_entity.type
_entity.pdbx_description
1 polymer ?
#
loop_
_entity_poly.entity_id
_entity_poly.type
_entity_poly.pdbx_seq_one_letter_code
_entity_poly.pdbx_strand_id
1 'polypeptide(L)'
;MSTKSAKYFVILFWIVAIIYIIYVVWANTLPINRNYDSPLFFLNFIQRVSALTVFLLLTDQIVTGAFMDKITVKLGGWFYKLHTTLGIVTYALILAHILSYVVFLFLANHTLNLFYFFTDFCLICEPKSELYISFGRIAFWLITVTILIARFRTLPALRKHWKMIHMFNYLVFLLIAVHSYMVGSDTYTILFKPVYIFGVTLVSATFLYRLIILAKQNITLK
;
A
#
# COMPACT_ATOMS: atom_id res chain seq x y z
N MET A 1 -3.26 29.71 5.48
CA MET A 1 -2.91 29.18 4.14
C MET A 1 -4.18 29.05 3.33
N SER A 2 -4.21 29.55 2.09
CA SER A 2 -5.39 29.41 1.22
C SER A 2 -5.60 27.94 0.81
N THR A 3 -6.83 27.55 0.51
CA THR A 3 -7.13 26.20 0.00
C THR A 3 -6.34 25.84 -1.26
N LYS A 4 -6.08 26.84 -2.13
CA LYS A 4 -5.20 26.70 -3.31
C LYS A 4 -3.75 26.38 -2.92
N SER A 5 -3.15 27.14 -2.00
CA SER A 5 -1.77 26.89 -1.56
C SER A 5 -1.63 25.53 -0.86
N ALA A 6 -2.61 25.12 -0.06
CA ALA A 6 -2.67 23.77 0.52
C ALA A 6 -2.69 22.66 -0.53
N LYS A 7 -3.49 22.83 -1.59
CA LYS A 7 -3.54 21.87 -2.69
C LYS A 7 -2.18 21.71 -3.37
N TYR A 8 -1.51 22.81 -3.71
CA TYR A 8 -0.19 22.75 -4.35
C TYR A 8 0.87 22.12 -3.46
N PHE A 9 0.86 22.44 -2.17
CA PHE A 9 1.78 21.85 -1.20
C PHE A 9 1.62 20.33 -1.12
N VAL A 10 0.39 19.83 -1.02
CA VAL A 10 0.12 18.37 -0.97
C VAL A 10 0.54 17.67 -2.26
N ILE A 11 0.28 18.28 -3.42
CA ILE A 11 0.71 17.72 -4.72
C ILE A 11 2.24 17.68 -4.82
N LEU A 12 2.92 18.77 -4.44
CA LEU A 12 4.37 18.85 -4.45
C LEU A 12 4.99 17.81 -3.53
N PHE A 13 4.45 17.63 -2.32
CA PHE A 13 4.87 16.59 -1.39
C PHE A 13 4.85 15.20 -2.04
N TRP A 14 3.77 14.85 -2.74
CA TRP A 14 3.67 13.57 -3.44
C TRP A 14 4.66 13.42 -4.60
N ILE A 15 4.87 14.48 -5.38
CA ILE A 15 5.85 14.46 -6.47
C ILE A 15 7.25 14.20 -5.91
N VAL A 16 7.64 14.94 -4.87
CA VAL A 16 8.95 14.77 -4.22
C VAL A 16 9.09 13.36 -3.64
N ALA A 17 8.05 12.84 -2.99
CA ALA A 17 8.10 11.51 -2.41
C ALA A 17 8.24 10.42 -3.48
N ILE A 18 7.54 10.52 -4.61
CA ILE A 18 7.68 9.57 -5.74
C ILE A 18 9.08 9.64 -6.36
N ILE A 19 9.60 10.85 -6.58
CA ILE A 19 10.98 11.04 -7.08
C ILE A 19 11.98 10.41 -6.11
N TYR A 20 11.77 10.57 -4.81
CA TYR A 20 12.59 9.95 -3.79
C TYR A 20 12.55 8.41 -3.86
N ILE A 21 11.38 7.80 -4.04
CA ILE A 21 11.28 6.34 -4.22
C ILE A 21 12.06 5.86 -5.46
N ILE A 22 11.94 6.58 -6.58
CA ILE A 22 12.69 6.27 -7.81
C ILE A 22 14.20 6.32 -7.52
N TYR A 23 14.65 7.37 -6.83
CA TYR A 23 16.05 7.52 -6.42
C TYR A 23 16.52 6.37 -5.51
N VAL A 24 15.72 5.96 -4.52
CA VAL A 24 16.02 4.84 -3.62
C VAL A 24 16.25 3.55 -4.42
N VAL A 25 15.31 3.18 -5.29
CA VAL A 25 15.43 1.95 -6.09
C VAL A 25 16.64 2.04 -7.01
N TRP A 26 16.84 3.17 -7.67
CA TRP A 26 17.98 3.39 -8.54
C TRP A 26 19.31 3.22 -7.79
N ALA A 27 19.50 3.94 -6.67
CA ALA A 27 20.71 3.90 -5.85
C ALA A 27 21.02 2.49 -5.30
N ASN A 28 20.00 1.74 -4.93
CA ASN A 28 20.15 0.36 -4.44
C ASN A 28 20.38 -0.67 -5.57
N THR A 29 20.22 -0.29 -6.84
CA THR A 29 20.41 -1.19 -7.99
C THR A 29 21.81 -1.08 -8.61
N LEU A 30 22.39 0.12 -8.61
CA LEU A 30 23.71 0.43 -9.20
C LEU A 30 24.89 -0.47 -8.74
N PRO A 31 24.94 -1.00 -7.50
CA PRO A 31 26.10 -1.81 -7.08
C PRO A 31 26.09 -3.24 -7.62
N ILE A 32 24.95 -3.78 -8.08
CA ILE A 32 24.74 -5.24 -8.20
C ILE A 32 24.60 -5.73 -9.66
N ASN A 33 24.14 -4.91 -10.61
CA ASN A 33 23.88 -5.36 -11.98
C ASN A 33 24.40 -4.39 -13.04
N ARG A 34 25.33 -4.85 -13.91
CA ARG A 34 25.84 -4.07 -15.05
C ARG A 34 24.99 -4.20 -16.34
N ASN A 35 23.95 -5.03 -16.35
CA ASN A 35 23.11 -5.28 -17.54
C ASN A 35 21.82 -4.45 -17.52
N TYR A 36 21.98 -3.13 -17.63
CA TYR A 36 20.89 -2.15 -17.66
C TYR A 36 19.93 -2.34 -18.85
N ASP A 37 20.41 -2.96 -19.93
CA ASP A 37 19.64 -3.17 -21.16
C ASP A 37 18.74 -4.41 -21.11
N SER A 38 18.78 -5.20 -20.02
CA SER A 38 17.97 -6.42 -19.92
C SER A 38 16.50 -6.09 -19.60
N PRO A 39 15.51 -6.71 -20.28
CA PRO A 39 14.10 -6.58 -19.91
C PRO A 39 13.81 -6.97 -18.45
N LEU A 40 14.58 -7.94 -17.93
CA LEU A 40 14.49 -8.39 -16.54
C LEU A 40 14.88 -7.29 -15.55
N PHE A 41 15.91 -6.49 -15.87
CA PHE A 41 16.28 -5.32 -15.06
C PHE A 41 15.12 -4.32 -14.99
N PHE A 42 14.52 -3.97 -16.12
CA PHE A 42 13.43 -3.00 -16.18
C PHE A 42 12.17 -3.49 -15.43
N LEU A 43 11.83 -4.78 -15.56
CA LEU A 43 10.72 -5.38 -14.83
C LEU A 43 10.95 -5.39 -13.33
N ASN A 44 12.17 -5.74 -12.88
CA ASN A 44 12.52 -5.67 -11.46
C ASN A 44 12.47 -4.24 -10.93
N PHE A 45 12.93 -3.26 -11.72
CA PHE A 45 12.84 -1.85 -11.38
C PHE A 45 11.39 -1.39 -11.20
N ILE A 46 10.49 -1.70 -12.15
CA ILE A 46 9.05 -1.41 -12.04
C ILE A 46 8.47 -2.09 -10.79
N GLN A 47 8.78 -3.37 -10.59
CA GLN A 47 8.28 -4.15 -9.45
C GLN A 47 8.63 -3.49 -8.11
N ARG A 48 9.87 -2.99 -7.98
CA ARG A 48 10.36 -2.35 -6.75
C ARG A 48 9.80 -0.94 -6.57
N VAL A 49 9.84 -0.10 -7.62
CA VAL A 49 9.29 1.27 -7.55
C VAL A 49 7.79 1.23 -7.21
N SER A 50 7.04 0.33 -7.85
CA SER A 50 5.60 0.16 -7.55
C SER A 50 5.37 -0.32 -6.11
N ALA A 51 6.10 -1.31 -5.62
CA ALA A 51 5.98 -1.79 -4.24
C ALA A 51 6.23 -0.69 -3.19
N LEU A 52 7.34 0.04 -3.30
CA LEU A 52 7.69 1.08 -2.33
C LEU A 52 6.71 2.26 -2.39
N THR A 53 6.25 2.61 -3.59
CA THR A 53 5.22 3.65 -3.78
C THR A 53 3.88 3.22 -3.19
N VAL A 54 3.49 1.95 -3.34
CA VAL A 54 2.29 1.38 -2.70
C VAL A 54 2.38 1.47 -1.18
N PHE A 55 3.52 1.12 -0.58
CA PHE A 55 3.71 1.22 0.86
C PHE A 55 3.50 2.66 1.37
N LEU A 56 4.09 3.63 0.68
CA LEU A 56 3.94 5.04 1.02
C LEU A 56 2.49 5.52 0.85
N LEU A 57 1.86 5.21 -0.28
CA LEU A 57 0.48 5.62 -0.56
C LEU A 57 -0.51 4.96 0.41
N LEU A 58 -0.34 3.68 0.74
CA LEU A 58 -1.21 3.01 1.73
C LEU A 58 -1.07 3.61 3.12
N THR A 59 0.16 3.99 3.52
CA THR A 59 0.39 4.72 4.78
C THR A 59 -0.45 5.98 4.80
N ASP A 60 -0.37 6.82 3.76
CA ASP A 60 -1.17 8.04 3.67
C ASP A 60 -2.67 7.76 3.60
N GLN A 61 -3.11 6.78 2.80
CA GLN A 61 -4.53 6.41 2.68
C GLN A 61 -5.12 6.07 4.05
N ILE A 62 -4.41 5.30 4.88
CA ILE A 62 -4.91 4.92 6.20
C ILE A 62 -4.95 6.13 7.13
N VAL A 63 -3.87 6.91 7.19
CA VAL A 63 -3.79 8.08 8.08
C VAL A 63 -4.84 9.11 7.68
N THR A 64 -4.87 9.51 6.41
CA THR A 64 -5.84 10.49 5.92
C THR A 64 -7.27 9.99 6.01
N GLY A 65 -7.52 8.71 5.72
CA GLY A 65 -8.83 8.08 5.86
C GLY A 65 -9.35 8.11 7.30
N ALA A 66 -8.49 7.87 8.28
CA ALA A 66 -8.84 7.89 9.71
C ALA A 66 -9.27 9.28 10.22
N PHE A 67 -8.79 10.35 9.56
CA PHE A 67 -9.04 11.74 9.92
C PHE A 67 -9.85 12.51 8.85
N MET A 68 -10.50 11.81 7.91
CA MET A 68 -11.14 12.41 6.74
C MET A 68 -12.15 13.52 7.10
N ASP A 69 -12.99 13.32 8.12
CA ASP A 69 -13.97 14.33 8.54
C ASP A 69 -13.27 15.63 8.97
N LYS A 70 -12.22 15.53 9.80
CA LYS A 70 -11.43 16.70 10.24
C LYS A 70 -10.69 17.37 9.08
N ILE A 71 -10.11 16.57 8.20
CA ILE A 71 -9.35 17.09 7.06
C ILE A 71 -10.27 17.81 6.07
N THR A 72 -11.43 17.23 5.75
CA THR A 72 -12.40 17.84 4.82
C THR A 72 -13.02 19.11 5.37
N VAL A 73 -13.25 19.23 6.68
CA VAL A 73 -13.67 20.51 7.30
C VAL A 73 -12.59 21.59 7.12
N LYS A 74 -11.30 21.25 7.29
CA LYS A 74 -10.20 22.22 7.24
C LYS A 74 -9.75 22.57 5.82
N LEU A 75 -9.68 21.57 4.94
CA LEU A 75 -9.11 21.70 3.59
C LEU A 75 -10.19 21.73 2.49
N GLY A 76 -11.41 21.27 2.78
CA GLY A 76 -12.52 21.19 1.83
C GLY A 76 -12.66 19.83 1.15
N GLY A 77 -13.76 19.66 0.41
CA GLY A 77 -14.12 18.39 -0.24
C GLY A 77 -13.18 17.91 -1.35
N TRP A 78 -12.24 18.74 -1.82
CA TRP A 78 -11.23 18.30 -2.77
C TRP A 78 -10.28 17.24 -2.18
N PHE A 79 -10.06 17.26 -0.86
CA PHE A 79 -9.20 16.30 -0.19
C PHE A 79 -9.82 14.90 -0.18
N TYR A 80 -11.16 14.82 -0.06
CA TYR A 80 -11.88 13.56 -0.23
C TYR A 80 -11.69 12.98 -1.64
N LYS A 81 -11.76 13.84 -2.68
CA LYS A 81 -11.47 13.43 -4.06
C LYS A 81 -10.03 12.94 -4.20
N LEU A 82 -9.06 13.66 -3.64
CA LEU A 82 -7.66 13.25 -3.61
C LEU A 82 -7.51 11.84 -3.00
N HIS A 83 -8.08 11.61 -1.82
CA HIS A 83 -8.03 10.32 -1.15
C HIS A 83 -8.56 9.20 -2.05
N THR A 84 -9.72 9.39 -2.68
CA THR A 84 -10.27 8.39 -3.61
C THR A 84 -9.40 8.17 -4.85
N THR A 85 -8.79 9.23 -5.41
CA THR A 85 -7.88 9.13 -6.56
C THR A 85 -6.61 8.39 -6.19
N LEU A 86 -6.00 8.73 -5.05
CA LEU A 86 -4.82 8.04 -4.54
C LEU A 86 -5.12 6.56 -4.25
N GLY A 87 -6.31 6.22 -3.76
CA GLY A 87 -6.73 4.82 -3.60
C GLY A 87 -6.76 4.04 -4.93
N ILE A 88 -7.25 4.65 -6.01
CA ILE A 88 -7.24 4.04 -7.36
C ILE A 88 -5.81 3.87 -7.87
N VAL A 89 -4.98 4.91 -7.74
CA VAL A 89 -3.56 4.86 -8.14
C VAL A 89 -2.81 3.78 -7.35
N THR A 90 -3.05 3.69 -6.04
CA THR A 90 -2.46 2.66 -5.18
C THR A 90 -2.81 1.26 -5.67
N TYR A 91 -4.09 1.02 -6.00
CA TYR A 91 -4.52 -0.28 -6.52
C TYR A 91 -3.90 -0.62 -7.88
N ALA A 92 -3.80 0.36 -8.78
CA ALA A 92 -3.11 0.18 -10.06
C ALA A 92 -1.62 -0.17 -9.86
N LEU A 93 -0.96 0.44 -8.89
CA LEU A 93 0.44 0.12 -8.56
C LEU A 93 0.59 -1.25 -7.89
N ILE A 94 -0.38 -1.72 -7.11
CA ILE A 94 -0.41 -3.11 -6.60
C ILE A 94 -0.45 -4.09 -7.77
N LEU A 95 -1.32 -3.84 -8.75
CA LEU A 95 -1.38 -4.67 -9.97
C LEU A 95 -0.07 -4.60 -10.75
N ALA A 96 0.52 -3.41 -10.92
CA ALA A 96 1.81 -3.25 -11.59
C ALA A 96 2.93 -4.04 -10.88
N HIS A 97 2.95 -4.02 -9.54
CA HIS A 97 3.89 -4.80 -8.74
C HIS A 97 3.76 -6.31 -8.98
N ILE A 98 2.53 -6.85 -8.91
CA ILE A 98 2.29 -8.28 -9.09
C ILE A 98 2.58 -8.69 -10.54
N LEU A 99 2.02 -7.96 -11.52
CA LEU A 99 2.13 -8.30 -12.93
C LEU A 99 3.56 -8.15 -13.47
N SER A 100 4.33 -7.17 -13.00
CA SER A 100 5.75 -7.06 -13.37
C SER A 100 6.54 -8.29 -12.89
N TYR A 101 6.22 -8.84 -11.72
CA TYR A 101 6.84 -10.09 -11.24
C TYR A 101 6.40 -11.32 -12.03
N VAL A 102 5.12 -11.40 -12.41
CA VAL A 102 4.62 -12.47 -13.31
C VAL A 102 5.37 -12.47 -14.63
N VAL A 103 5.50 -11.29 -15.26
CA VAL A 103 6.21 -11.15 -16.54
C VAL A 103 7.70 -11.43 -16.35
N PHE A 104 8.31 -10.98 -15.24
CA PHE A 104 9.71 -11.28 -14.91
C PHE A 104 9.96 -12.79 -14.89
N LEU A 105 9.14 -13.55 -14.18
CA LEU A 105 9.30 -15.01 -14.07
C LEU A 105 9.00 -15.72 -15.39
N PHE A 106 8.04 -15.24 -16.16
CA PHE A 106 7.78 -15.78 -17.49
C PHE A 106 8.97 -15.57 -18.43
N LEU A 107 9.62 -14.41 -18.42
CA LEU A 107 10.80 -14.15 -19.24
C LEU A 107 12.05 -14.90 -18.74
N ALA A 108 12.18 -15.09 -17.42
CA ALA A 108 13.33 -15.79 -16.85
C ALA A 108 13.24 -17.32 -17.02
N ASN A 109 12.05 -17.89 -16.86
CA ASN A 109 11.87 -19.35 -16.72
C ASN A 109 10.92 -19.96 -17.75
N HIS A 110 10.28 -19.15 -18.62
CA HIS A 110 9.26 -19.59 -19.59
C HIS A 110 8.03 -20.28 -18.98
N THR A 111 7.76 -20.04 -17.70
CA THR A 111 6.61 -20.62 -16.98
C THR A 111 5.60 -19.54 -16.60
N LEU A 112 4.33 -19.74 -16.95
CA LEU A 112 3.22 -18.90 -16.50
C LEU A 112 2.29 -19.69 -15.59
N ASN A 113 2.32 -19.40 -14.30
CA ASN A 113 1.39 -19.98 -13.32
C ASN A 113 0.64 -18.88 -12.57
N LEU A 114 -0.50 -18.44 -13.11
CA LEU A 114 -1.30 -17.39 -12.48
C LEU A 114 -1.89 -17.82 -11.13
N PHE A 115 -2.18 -19.11 -10.93
CA PHE A 115 -2.66 -19.63 -9.66
C PHE A 115 -1.66 -19.42 -8.53
N TYR A 116 -0.36 -19.61 -8.81
CA TYR A 116 0.70 -19.33 -7.86
C TYR A 116 0.70 -17.87 -7.38
N PHE A 117 0.44 -16.89 -8.24
CA PHE A 117 0.51 -15.49 -7.85
C PHE A 117 -0.71 -15.00 -7.09
N PHE A 118 -1.88 -15.56 -7.36
CA PHE A 118 -3.13 -15.05 -6.80
C PHE A 118 -3.74 -15.93 -5.72
N THR A 119 -3.67 -17.26 -5.83
CA THR A 119 -4.52 -18.16 -5.03
C THR A 119 -3.78 -19.22 -4.24
N ASP A 120 -2.48 -19.43 -4.51
CA ASP A 120 -1.68 -20.41 -3.79
C ASP A 120 -1.28 -19.89 -2.41
N PHE A 121 -2.19 -20.00 -1.44
CA PHE A 121 -1.92 -19.59 -0.06
C PHE A 121 -1.27 -20.72 0.71
N CYS A 122 -0.16 -20.42 1.37
CA CYS A 122 0.49 -21.37 2.23
C CYS A 122 0.90 -20.70 3.56
N LEU A 123 0.44 -21.27 4.68
CA LEU A 123 0.66 -20.74 6.03
C LEU A 123 1.69 -21.54 6.84
N ILE A 124 1.98 -22.79 6.43
CA ILE A 124 2.91 -23.70 7.10
C ILE A 124 3.81 -24.30 6.01
N CYS A 125 4.73 -23.50 5.49
CA CYS A 125 5.52 -23.84 4.30
C CYS A 125 7.00 -23.79 4.60
N GLU A 126 7.75 -24.61 3.88
CA GLU A 126 9.18 -24.45 3.70
C GLU A 126 9.44 -24.10 2.23
N PRO A 127 10.24 -23.04 1.93
CA PRO A 127 10.87 -22.13 2.87
C PRO A 127 9.90 -21.11 3.50
N LYS A 128 10.28 -20.52 4.65
CA LYS A 128 9.49 -19.49 5.36
C LYS A 128 9.19 -18.26 4.50
N SER A 129 9.93 -18.00 3.42
CA SER A 129 9.64 -16.92 2.48
C SER A 129 8.25 -17.05 1.85
N GLU A 130 7.77 -18.29 1.61
CA GLU A 130 6.45 -18.53 1.01
C GLU A 130 5.30 -18.09 1.93
N LEU A 131 5.48 -18.15 3.25
CA LEU A 131 4.52 -17.60 4.21
C LEU A 131 4.37 -16.08 4.01
N TYR A 132 5.49 -15.37 3.87
CA TYR A 132 5.47 -13.91 3.73
C TYR A 132 4.97 -13.48 2.35
N ILE A 133 5.22 -14.26 1.29
CA ILE A 133 4.58 -14.06 -0.01
C ILE A 133 3.06 -14.28 0.10
N SER A 134 2.63 -15.30 0.84
CA SER A 134 1.21 -15.55 1.10
C SER A 134 0.52 -14.40 1.84
N PHE A 135 1.21 -13.69 2.74
CA PHE A 135 0.67 -12.44 3.32
C PHE A 135 0.40 -11.36 2.26
N GLY A 136 1.27 -11.22 1.26
CA GLY A 136 1.02 -10.35 0.10
C GLY A 136 -0.21 -10.77 -0.69
N ARG A 137 -0.39 -12.07 -0.95
CA ARG A 137 -1.57 -12.63 -1.64
C ARG A 137 -2.86 -12.37 -0.85
N ILE A 138 -2.86 -12.64 0.45
CA ILE A 138 -4.02 -12.41 1.33
C ILE A 138 -4.35 -10.91 1.38
N ALA A 139 -3.35 -10.05 1.53
CA ALA A 139 -3.54 -8.62 1.54
C ALA A 139 -4.12 -8.09 0.22
N PHE A 140 -3.68 -8.63 -0.93
CA PHE A 140 -4.23 -8.32 -2.25
C PHE A 140 -5.74 -8.61 -2.33
N TRP A 141 -6.19 -9.78 -1.87
CA TRP A 141 -7.62 -10.09 -1.90
C TRP A 141 -8.42 -9.25 -0.91
N LEU A 142 -7.91 -9.06 0.31
CA LEU A 142 -8.55 -8.21 1.30
C LEU A 142 -8.71 -6.77 0.79
N ILE A 143 -7.66 -6.16 0.24
CA ILE A 143 -7.73 -4.79 -0.26
C ILE A 143 -8.65 -4.67 -1.49
N THR A 144 -8.68 -5.70 -2.34
CA THR A 144 -9.61 -5.76 -3.48
C THR A 144 -11.06 -5.71 -2.97
N VAL A 145 -11.38 -6.52 -1.96
CA VAL A 145 -12.71 -6.53 -1.33
C VAL A 145 -13.03 -5.17 -0.68
N THR A 146 -12.11 -4.56 0.07
CA THR A 146 -12.37 -3.27 0.72
C THR A 146 -12.58 -2.14 -0.29
N ILE A 147 -11.86 -2.15 -1.41
CA ILE A 147 -12.01 -1.16 -2.50
C ILE A 147 -13.35 -1.35 -3.21
N LEU A 148 -13.70 -2.58 -3.58
CA LEU A 148 -14.99 -2.86 -4.24
C LEU A 148 -16.16 -2.43 -3.35
N ILE A 149 -16.11 -2.75 -2.06
CA ILE A 149 -17.14 -2.34 -1.10
C ILE A 149 -17.19 -0.83 -0.95
N ALA A 150 -16.03 -0.14 -0.90
CA ALA A 150 -15.99 1.31 -0.85
C ALA A 150 -16.54 1.95 -2.14
N ARG A 151 -16.33 1.34 -3.30
CA ARG A 151 -16.87 1.78 -4.60
C ARG A 151 -18.38 1.63 -4.65
N PHE A 152 -18.90 0.50 -4.18
CA PHE A 152 -20.33 0.17 -4.18
C PHE A 152 -21.06 0.59 -2.88
N ARG A 153 -20.47 1.48 -2.07
CA ARG A 153 -21.01 1.92 -0.78
C ARG A 153 -22.40 2.58 -0.84
N THR A 154 -22.85 2.99 -2.03
CA THR A 154 -24.19 3.57 -2.24
C THR A 154 -25.29 2.51 -2.32
N LEU A 155 -24.95 1.24 -2.50
CA LEU A 155 -25.92 0.14 -2.50
C LEU A 155 -26.50 -0.04 -1.08
N PRO A 156 -27.84 -0.26 -0.93
CA PRO A 156 -28.49 -0.34 0.37
C PRO A 156 -27.86 -1.35 1.34
N ALA A 157 -27.53 -2.55 0.86
CA ALA A 157 -26.94 -3.62 1.66
C ALA A 157 -25.54 -3.25 2.21
N LEU A 158 -24.76 -2.48 1.45
CA LEU A 158 -23.38 -2.12 1.78
C LEU A 158 -23.29 -0.80 2.56
N ARG A 159 -24.27 0.10 2.42
CA ARG A 159 -24.26 1.42 3.07
C ARG A 159 -24.09 1.35 4.59
N LYS A 160 -24.64 0.31 5.23
CA LYS A 160 -24.52 0.09 6.68
C LYS A 160 -23.15 -0.47 7.10
N HIS A 161 -22.54 -1.32 6.28
CA HIS A 161 -21.37 -2.12 6.66
C HIS A 161 -20.06 -1.67 6.03
N TRP A 162 -20.08 -0.81 5.00
CA TRP A 162 -18.87 -0.45 4.25
C TRP A 162 -17.77 0.12 5.14
N LYS A 163 -18.11 0.94 6.14
CA LYS A 163 -17.12 1.51 7.07
C LYS A 163 -16.43 0.42 7.89
N MET A 164 -17.20 -0.55 8.38
CA MET A 164 -16.67 -1.68 9.15
C MET A 164 -15.71 -2.49 8.29
N ILE A 165 -16.12 -2.82 7.06
CA ILE A 165 -15.28 -3.61 6.15
C ILE A 165 -14.05 -2.81 5.72
N HIS A 166 -14.19 -1.50 5.52
CA HIS A 166 -13.06 -0.64 5.19
C HIS A 166 -12.02 -0.55 6.33
N MET A 167 -12.39 -0.82 7.59
CA MET A 167 -11.42 -0.93 8.68
C MET A 167 -10.46 -2.13 8.53
N PHE A 168 -10.79 -3.14 7.71
CA PHE A 168 -9.85 -4.23 7.41
C PHE A 168 -8.58 -3.73 6.71
N ASN A 169 -8.56 -2.50 6.19
CA ASN A 169 -7.34 -1.90 5.64
C ASN A 169 -6.20 -1.76 6.67
N TYR A 170 -6.49 -1.72 7.97
CA TYR A 170 -5.44 -1.81 9.00
C TYR A 170 -4.75 -3.19 9.00
N LEU A 171 -5.53 -4.27 8.86
CA LEU A 171 -4.99 -5.63 8.75
C LEU A 171 -4.24 -5.82 7.42
N VAL A 172 -4.79 -5.30 6.31
CA VAL A 172 -4.11 -5.28 5.00
C VAL A 172 -2.74 -4.63 5.14
N PHE A 173 -2.64 -3.47 5.78
CA PHE A 173 -1.37 -2.79 5.96
C PHE A 173 -0.39 -3.59 6.81
N LEU A 174 -0.85 -4.23 7.89
CA LEU A 174 0.00 -5.08 8.71
C LEU A 174 0.58 -6.24 7.89
N LEU A 175 -0.24 -6.93 7.11
CA LEU A 175 0.19 -8.03 6.23
C LEU A 175 1.20 -7.52 5.19
N ILE A 176 0.95 -6.37 4.57
CA ILE A 176 1.86 -5.75 3.60
C ILE A 176 3.17 -5.31 4.26
N ALA A 177 3.12 -4.76 5.48
CA ALA A 177 4.31 -4.33 6.21
C ALA A 177 5.22 -5.52 6.53
N VAL A 178 4.64 -6.64 6.98
CA VAL A 178 5.38 -7.89 7.24
C VAL A 178 5.91 -8.49 5.93
N HIS A 179 5.07 -8.59 4.89
CA HIS A 179 5.48 -9.06 3.57
C HIS A 179 6.67 -8.25 3.03
N SER A 180 6.55 -6.91 3.05
CA SER A 180 7.56 -5.98 2.55
C SER A 180 8.87 -6.10 3.34
N TYR A 181 8.80 -6.23 4.66
CA TYR A 181 10.00 -6.42 5.49
C TYR A 181 10.67 -7.76 5.21
N MET A 182 9.92 -8.86 5.17
CA MET A 182 10.53 -10.19 5.10
C MET A 182 10.96 -10.60 3.68
N VAL A 183 10.41 -9.95 2.64
CA VAL A 183 10.69 -10.26 1.22
C VAL A 183 11.44 -9.13 0.52
N GLY A 184 11.15 -7.87 0.85
CA GLY A 184 11.66 -6.70 0.15
C GLY A 184 13.05 -6.26 0.63
N SER A 185 14.06 -6.42 -0.22
CA SER A 185 15.45 -6.02 0.08
C SER A 185 15.61 -4.52 0.37
N ASP A 186 14.85 -3.66 -0.31
CA ASP A 186 14.94 -2.20 -0.12
C ASP A 186 14.58 -1.76 1.30
N THR A 187 13.73 -2.51 2.02
CA THR A 187 13.27 -2.14 3.37
C THR A 187 14.38 -2.13 4.42
N TYR A 188 15.48 -2.84 4.16
CA TYR A 188 16.65 -2.88 5.04
C TYR A 188 17.67 -1.78 4.73
N THR A 189 17.54 -1.11 3.58
CA THR A 189 18.53 -0.13 3.12
C THR A 189 18.44 1.16 3.90
N ILE A 190 19.58 1.82 4.11
CA ILE A 190 19.65 3.07 4.89
C ILE A 190 18.74 4.16 4.32
N LEU A 191 18.50 4.14 3.01
CA LEU A 191 17.64 5.11 2.33
C LEU A 191 16.17 4.87 2.66
N PHE A 192 15.64 3.65 2.51
CA PHE A 192 14.20 3.41 2.69
C PHE A 192 13.79 3.04 4.12
N LYS A 193 14.70 2.47 4.93
CA LYS A 193 14.40 2.02 6.30
C LYS A 193 13.75 3.09 7.18
N PRO A 194 14.17 4.38 7.17
CA PRO A 194 13.49 5.42 7.92
C PRO A 194 12.04 5.64 7.48
N VAL A 195 11.77 5.64 6.18
CA VAL A 195 10.42 5.78 5.61
C VAL A 195 9.54 4.61 6.03
N TYR A 196 10.09 3.39 5.98
CA TYR A 196 9.41 2.18 6.44
C TYR A 196 9.01 2.27 7.92
N ILE A 197 9.99 2.54 8.81
CA ILE A 197 9.74 2.64 10.26
C ILE A 197 8.73 3.74 10.58
N PHE A 198 8.87 4.90 9.94
CA PHE A 198 7.93 6.01 10.11
C PHE A 198 6.51 5.60 9.69
N GLY A 199 6.35 4.98 8.53
CA GLY A 199 5.04 4.54 8.03
C GLY A 199 4.37 3.52 8.94
N VAL A 200 5.11 2.49 9.37
CA VAL A 200 4.60 1.47 10.32
C VAL A 200 4.20 2.10 11.64
N THR A 201 5.03 2.99 12.19
CA THR A 201 4.75 3.67 13.47
C THR A 201 3.51 4.55 13.36
N LEU A 202 3.41 5.33 12.29
CA LEU A 202 2.31 6.26 12.07
C LEU A 202 0.97 5.53 11.89
N VAL A 203 0.94 4.44 11.12
CA VAL A 203 -0.27 3.61 10.96
C VAL A 203 -0.64 2.92 12.27
N SER A 204 0.34 2.39 13.00
CA SER A 204 0.10 1.73 14.30
C SER A 204 -0.48 2.71 15.31
N ALA A 205 0.09 3.92 15.42
CA ALA A 205 -0.42 4.97 16.28
C ALA A 205 -1.84 5.40 15.87
N THR A 206 -2.12 5.51 14.57
CA THR A 206 -3.45 5.83 14.05
C THR A 206 -4.47 4.75 14.41
N PHE A 207 -4.11 3.47 14.25
CA PHE A 207 -4.95 2.34 14.62
C PHE A 207 -5.28 2.34 16.11
N LEU A 208 -4.27 2.48 16.97
CA LEU A 208 -4.45 2.54 18.43
C LEU A 208 -5.35 3.72 18.85
N TYR A 209 -5.11 4.90 18.28
CA TYR A 209 -5.96 6.07 18.51
C TYR A 209 -7.43 5.80 18.14
N ARG A 210 -7.68 5.16 16.99
CA ARG A 210 -9.04 4.81 16.54
C ARG A 210 -9.69 3.76 17.44
N LEU A 211 -8.95 2.74 17.88
CA LEU A 211 -9.44 1.74 18.84
C LEU A 211 -9.88 2.39 20.15
N ILE A 212 -9.06 3.29 20.72
CA ILE A 212 -9.37 3.98 21.97
C ILE A 212 -10.66 4.80 21.84
N ILE A 213 -10.85 5.50 20.73
CA ILE A 213 -12.08 6.28 20.49
C ILE A 213 -13.31 5.38 20.42
N LEU A 214 -13.23 4.28 19.67
CA LEU A 214 -14.34 3.33 19.53
C LEU A 214 -14.69 2.68 20.87
N ALA A 215 -13.68 2.32 21.67
CA ALA A 215 -13.89 1.79 23.02
C ALA A 215 -14.62 2.79 23.93
N LYS A 216 -14.22 4.06 23.91
CA LYS A 216 -14.88 5.12 24.70
C LYS A 216 -16.35 5.32 24.29
N GLN A 217 -16.64 5.33 22.99
CA GLN A 217 -18.01 5.50 22.47
C GLN A 217 -18.94 4.34 22.90
N ASN A 218 -18.44 3.10 22.90
CA ASN A 218 -19.20 1.94 23.35
C ASN A 218 -19.48 1.93 24.86
N ILE A 219 -18.59 2.51 25.68
CA ILE A 219 -18.81 2.66 27.13
C ILE A 219 -19.89 3.70 27.40
N THR A 220 -19.92 4.81 26.68
CA THR A 220 -20.91 5.89 26.88
C THR A 220 -22.33 5.56 26.42
N LEU A 221 -22.50 4.51 25.60
CA LEU A 221 -23.80 4.08 25.09
C LEU A 221 -24.43 2.94 25.93
N LYS A 222 -23.73 2.48 26.97
CA LYS A 222 -24.22 1.52 27.96
C LYS A 222 -24.49 2.24 29.28
#